data_AF-A0A7W1LB57-F1
#
_entry.id   AF-A0A7W1LB57-F1
#
_cell.length_a   1.000
_cell.length_b   1.000
_cell.length_c   1.000
_cell.angle_alpha   90.00
_cell.angle_beta   90.00
_cell.angle_gamma   90.00
#
_symmetry.space_group_name_H-M   'P 1'
#
loop_
_entity.id
_entity.type
_entity.pdbx_description
1 polymer ?
#
loop_
_entity_poly.entity_id
_entity_poly.type
_entity_poly.pdbx_seq_one_letter_code
_entity_poly.pdbx_strand_id
1 'polypeptide(L)' 'MERGEVWWADLPEGSSPGLPRPVLIIQSDKFNRSRINTVVIAIITTSLKFANAEGNVLLTAR' A
#
# COMPACT_ATOMS: atom_id res chain seq x y z
N MET A 1 7.32 -10.30 -2.44
CA MET A 1 6.07 -9.53 -2.56
C MET A 1 4.93 -10.50 -2.51
N GLU A 2 4.46 -10.80 -1.30
CA GLU A 2 3.30 -11.64 -1.04
C GLU A 2 2.15 -10.78 -0.50
N ARG A 3 0.92 -11.22 -0.73
CA ARG A 3 -0.29 -10.51 -0.30
C ARG A 3 -0.31 -10.42 1.23
N GLY A 4 -0.50 -9.21 1.74
CA GLY A 4 -0.50 -8.95 3.17
C GLY A 4 0.85 -8.45 3.72
N GLU A 5 1.93 -8.50 2.94
CA GLU A 5 3.19 -7.87 3.32
C GLU A 5 3.08 -6.34 3.26
N VAL A 6 3.77 -5.67 4.20
CA VAL A 6 3.95 -4.22 4.20
C VAL A 6 5.34 -3.88 3.69
N TRP A 7 5.41 -2.98 2.70
CA TRP A 7 6.65 -2.55 2.07
C TRP A 7 6.77 -1.02 2.09
N TRP A 8 7.99 -0.48 2.00
CA TRP A 8 8.20 0.93 1.71
C TRP A 8 8.24 1.14 0.20
N ALA A 9 7.46 2.08 -0.32
CA ALA A 9 7.45 2.42 -1.74
C ALA A 9 7.64 3.93 -1.93
N ASP A 10 8.47 4.30 -2.90
CA ASP A 10 8.55 5.66 -3.43
C ASP A 10 7.36 5.89 -4.38
N LEU A 11 6.41 6.70 -3.93
CA LEU A 11 5.18 7.01 -4.66
C LEU A 11 5.17 8.51 -4.97
N PRO A 12 4.94 8.91 -6.24
CA PRO A 12 4.84 10.33 -6.58
C PRO A 12 3.65 10.98 -5.90
N GLU A 13 3.78 12.26 -5.55
CA GLU A 13 2.69 13.10 -5.07
C GLU A 13 2.43 14.21 -6.10
N GLY A 14 1.37 14.03 -6.89
CA GLY A 14 1.15 14.85 -8.09
C GLY A 14 2.28 14.66 -9.10
N SER A 15 2.88 15.76 -9.55
CA SER A 15 4.03 15.75 -10.47
C SER A 15 5.39 15.73 -9.75
N SER A 16 5.40 15.70 -8.42
CA SER A 16 6.62 15.74 -7.61
C SER A 16 6.95 14.36 -7.04
N PRO A 17 8.24 14.06 -6.79
CA PRO A 17 8.61 12.91 -5.96
C PRO A 17 7.89 13.00 -4.62
N GLY A 18 7.18 11.94 -4.23
CA GLY A 18 6.59 11.88 -2.90
C GLY A 18 7.59 11.27 -1.92
N LEU A 19 7.31 11.41 -0.64
CA LEU A 19 8.10 10.72 0.38
C LEU A 19 7.76 9.22 0.35
N PRO A 20 8.78 8.34 0.50
CA PRO A 20 8.54 6.92 0.69
C PRO A 20 7.53 6.70 1.79
N ARG A 21 6.53 5.86 1.55
CA ARG A 21 5.48 5.56 2.52
C ARG A 21 5.22 4.07 2.60
N PRO A 22 4.75 3.57 3.76
CA PRO A 22 4.36 2.17 3.87
C PRO A 22 3.16 1.89 2.95
N VAL A 23 3.18 0.73 2.31
CA VAL A 23 2.11 0.23 1.44
C VAL A 23 1.83 -1.23 1.74
N LEU A 24 0.57 -1.63 1.60
CA LEU A 24 0.13 -3.02 1.75
C LEU A 24 -0.02 -3.67 0.37
N ILE A 25 0.59 -4.84 0.18
CA ILE A 25 0.37 -5.62 -1.05
C ILE A 25 -1.02 -6.28 -0.99
N ILE A 26 -1.88 -5.94 -1.96
CA ILE A 26 -3.25 -6.47 -2.05
C ILE A 26 -3.46 -7.40 -3.25
N GLN A 27 -2.56 -7.36 -4.24
CA GLN A 27 -2.55 -8.27 -5.39
C GLN A 27 -2.39 -9.73 -4.94
N SER A 28 -3.06 -10.66 -5.62
CA SER A 28 -2.97 -12.09 -5.31
C SER A 28 -1.59 -12.67 -5.65
N ASP A 29 -1.14 -13.65 -4.86
CA ASP A 29 0.19 -14.23 -5.01
C ASP A 29 0.40 -14.96 -6.33
N LYS A 30 -0.67 -15.43 -6.96
CA LYS A 30 -0.61 -15.99 -8.32
C LYS A 30 -0.07 -14.97 -9.33
N PHE A 31 -0.46 -13.70 -9.21
CA PHE A 31 0.06 -12.64 -10.07
C PHE A 31 1.42 -12.14 -9.58
N ASN A 32 1.63 -12.04 -8.26
CA ASN A 32 2.93 -11.63 -7.70
C ASN A 32 4.08 -12.57 -8.10
N ARG A 33 3.80 -13.88 -8.25
CA ARG A 33 4.78 -14.90 -8.68
C ARG A 33 4.87 -15.06 -10.21
N SER A 34 4.08 -14.29 -10.96
CA SER A 34 4.09 -14.32 -12.42
C SER A 34 5.23 -13.46 -13.01
N ARG A 35 5.28 -13.33 -14.33
CA ARG A 35 6.25 -12.48 -15.04
C ARG A 35 5.81 -11.01 -15.17
N ILE A 36 4.66 -10.64 -14.63
CA ILE A 36 4.19 -9.25 -14.66
C ILE A 36 5.05 -8.41 -13.70
N ASN A 37 5.62 -7.32 -14.19
CA ASN A 37 6.53 -6.44 -13.42
C ASN A 37 5.80 -5.36 -12.61
N THR A 38 4.55 -5.60 -12.25
CA THR A 38 3.72 -4.67 -11.49
C THR A 38 3.03 -5.39 -10.34
N VAL A 39 2.72 -4.62 -9.29
CA VAL A 39 2.00 -5.09 -8.10
C VAL A 39 0.95 -4.06 -7.74
N VAL A 40 -0.24 -4.52 -7.34
CA VAL A 40 -1.29 -3.66 -6.81
C VAL A 40 -1.12 -3.52 -5.30
N ILE A 41 -1.08 -2.27 -4.84
CA ILE A 41 -0.90 -1.90 -3.44
C ILE A 41 -2.04 -1.01 -2.93
N ALA A 42 -2.23 -0.99 -1.61
CA ALA A 42 -3.00 0.03 -0.91
C ALA A 42 -2.06 0.92 -0.09
N ILE A 43 -2.31 2.23 -0.08
CA ILE A 43 -1.46 3.21 0.63
C ILE A 43 -1.79 3.18 2.12
N ILE A 44 -0.76 3.15 2.97
CA ILE A 44 -0.91 3.33 4.42
C ILE A 44 -0.52 4.77 4.77
N THR A 45 -1.33 5.40 5.62
CA THR A 45 -1.09 6.74 6.13
C THR A 45 -1.23 6.77 7.65
N THR A 46 -0.43 7.62 8.30
CA THR A 46 -0.57 7.92 9.73
C THR A 46 -1.71 8.91 10.01
N SER A 47 -2.35 9.46 8.97
CA SER A 47 -3.43 10.43 9.12
C SER A 47 -4.75 9.76 9.51
N LEU A 48 -5.06 9.78 10.81
CA LEU A 48 -6.28 9.16 11.36
C LEU A 48 -7.58 9.86 10.95
N LYS A 49 -7.52 11.04 10.33
CA LYS A 49 -8.72 11.74 9.80
C LYS A 49 -9.50 10.90 8.78
N PHE A 50 -8.84 9.94 8.13
CA PHE A 50 -9.44 9.07 7.14
C PHE A 50 -9.88 7.71 7.70
N ALA A 51 -9.67 7.43 8.99
CA ALA A 51 -9.89 6.10 9.57
C ALA A 51 -11.35 5.63 9.47
N ASN A 52 -12.31 6.56 9.54
CA ASN A 52 -13.74 6.26 9.46
C ASN A 52 -14.34 6.46 8.07
N ALA A 53 -13.51 6.76 7.05
CA ALA A 53 -14.00 6.83 5.68
C ALA A 53 -14.37 5.44 5.17
N GLU A 54 -15.43 5.34 4.38
CA GLU A 54 -15.87 4.06 3.82
C GLU A 54 -14.74 3.40 3.00
N GLY A 55 -14.52 2.10 3.22
CA GLY A 55 -13.47 1.33 2.56
C GLY A 55 -12.08 1.44 3.20
N ASN A 56 -11.86 2.38 4.11
CA ASN A 56 -10.61 2.45 4.87
C ASN A 56 -10.62 1.50 6.05
N VAL A 57 -9.42 1.01 6.40
CA VAL A 57 -9.21 0.08 7.53
C VAL A 57 -8.22 0.72 8.50
N LEU A 58 -8.64 0.85 9.76
CA LEU A 58 -7.76 1.29 10.84
C LEU A 58 -6.75 0.18 11.17
N LEU A 59 -5.46 0.52 11.15
CA LEU A 59 -4.38 -0.36 11.60
C LEU A 59 -4.02 -0.03 13.05
N THR A 60 -4.10 -1.02 13.94
CA THR A 60 -3.70 -0.87 15.34
C THR A 60 -2.35 -1.55 15.59
N ALA A 61 -1.57 -1.00 16.52
CA ALA A 61 -0.46 -1.74 17.09
C ALA A 61 -0.99 -2.98 17.83
N ARG A 62 -0.21 -4.06 17.82
CA ARG A 62 -0.54 -5.30 18.50
C ARG A 62 0.30 -5.46 19.76
#